data_AF-A0A922S4T7-F1
#
_entry.id   AF-A0A922S4T7-F1
#
_cell.length_a   1.000
_cell.length_b   1.000
_cell.length_c   1.000
_cell.angle_alpha   90.00
_cell.angle_beta   90.00
_cell.angle_gamma   90.00
#
_symmetry.space_group_name_H-M   'P 1'
#
loop_
_entity.id
_entity.type
_entity.pdbx_description
1 polymer ?
#
loop_
_entity_poly.entity_id
_entity_poly.type
_entity_poly.pdbx_seq_one_letter_code
_entity_poly.pdbx_strand_id
1 'polypeptide(L)'
;MSSQPISRHRKQHFPRLERRKLITPLSQNLPLQEYDSDEDPVYISKHPRSSLISTSHKPFRPVKTDSKDTNGSSGRPDKRARDEHNEQERSRRRELAVIYELIRCSFSNDDLRYLGHCNGPKSVDKLSYPQVLQIAYQLLREEQHNLTLFEKSLNDLKLIEKEFVRAGLPVPERPKCPYILDTYRKMVQLVDNLLRHDKLEKTKQLPC
;
A
#
# COMPACT_ATOMS: atom_id res chain seq x y z
N MET A 1 -55.67 10.61 32.80
CA MET A 1 -54.45 10.35 33.60
C MET A 1 -54.01 8.92 33.30
N SER A 2 -52.76 8.52 33.07
CA SER A 2 -51.46 9.16 32.98
C SER A 2 -50.63 8.21 32.09
N SER A 3 -49.91 8.76 31.14
CA SER A 3 -49.03 8.08 30.18
C SER A 3 -47.62 7.93 30.75
N GLN A 4 -47.00 6.74 30.70
CA GLN A 4 -45.54 6.60 30.60
C GLN A 4 -45.13 5.33 29.83
N PRO A 5 -44.23 5.43 28.84
CA PRO A 5 -43.52 4.28 28.27
C PRO A 5 -42.20 4.02 29.04
N ILE A 6 -41.96 2.77 29.46
CA ILE A 6 -40.72 2.39 30.13
C ILE A 6 -39.61 2.09 29.10
N SER A 7 -38.63 2.99 29.13
CA SER A 7 -37.28 2.98 28.58
C SER A 7 -36.68 1.63 28.15
N ARG A 8 -36.39 1.51 26.84
CA ARG A 8 -35.51 0.49 26.26
C ARG A 8 -34.08 1.04 26.18
N HIS A 9 -33.22 0.72 27.15
CA HIS A 9 -31.76 0.81 26.97
C HIS A 9 -30.99 -0.08 27.95
N ARG A 10 -31.02 -1.40 27.73
CA ARG A 10 -30.11 -2.33 28.41
C ARG A 10 -28.79 -2.38 27.62
N LYS A 11 -27.78 -1.61 28.05
CA LYS A 11 -26.42 -1.69 27.48
C LYS A 11 -25.88 -3.10 27.76
N GLN A 12 -25.64 -3.88 26.70
CA GLN A 12 -24.93 -5.15 26.82
C GLN A 12 -23.46 -4.86 27.12
N HIS A 13 -22.98 -5.36 28.25
CA HIS A 13 -21.59 -5.26 28.65
C HIS A 13 -20.85 -6.45 28.05
N PHE A 14 -19.93 -6.23 27.11
CA PHE A 14 -19.03 -7.28 26.64
C PHE A 14 -17.93 -7.52 27.70
N PRO A 15 -17.51 -8.77 27.94
CA PRO A 15 -16.37 -9.07 28.80
C PRO A 15 -15.10 -8.43 28.20
N ARG A 16 -14.42 -7.58 28.98
CA ARG A 16 -13.06 -7.13 28.64
C ARG A 16 -12.09 -8.27 28.90
N LEU A 17 -11.40 -8.74 27.87
CA LEU A 17 -10.21 -9.57 28.04
C LEU A 17 -9.11 -8.71 28.67
N GLU A 18 -8.85 -8.95 29.96
CA GLU A 18 -7.69 -8.44 30.66
C GLU A 18 -6.40 -8.85 29.92
N ARG A 19 -5.56 -7.85 29.65
CA ARG A 19 -4.32 -7.98 28.89
C ARG A 19 -3.27 -8.68 29.75
N ARG A 20 -3.28 -10.01 29.79
CA ARG A 20 -2.25 -10.82 30.45
C ARG A 20 -0.96 -10.72 29.63
N LYS A 21 0.00 -9.94 30.14
CA LYS A 21 1.38 -9.85 29.61
C LYS A 21 2.04 -11.22 29.77
N LEU A 22 2.20 -11.95 28.67
CA LEU A 22 3.17 -13.05 28.59
C LEU A 22 4.49 -12.45 28.12
N ILE A 23 5.42 -12.37 29.06
CA ILE A 23 6.83 -12.13 28.82
C ILE A 23 7.41 -13.48 28.37
N THR A 24 8.06 -13.52 27.21
CA THR A 24 8.89 -14.65 26.79
C THR A 24 10.22 -14.08 26.30
N PRO A 25 11.37 -14.56 26.81
CA PRO A 25 12.67 -13.99 26.45
C PRO A 25 13.07 -14.41 25.02
N LEU A 26 13.43 -13.41 24.22
CA LEU A 26 14.02 -13.56 22.91
C LEU A 26 15.48 -14.00 23.09
N SER A 27 15.79 -15.24 22.69
CA SER A 27 17.17 -15.72 22.59
C SER A 27 17.84 -15.04 21.40
N GLN A 28 18.76 -14.12 21.68
CA GLN A 28 19.68 -13.53 20.71
C GLN A 28 20.83 -14.51 20.49
N ASN A 29 21.08 -14.92 19.25
CA ASN A 29 22.41 -15.29 18.73
C ASN A 29 22.31 -15.59 17.23
N LEU A 30 22.77 -14.67 16.37
CA LEU A 30 23.51 -14.96 15.14
C LEU A 30 24.20 -13.67 14.63
N PRO A 31 25.39 -13.79 14.00
CA PRO A 31 26.35 -12.71 13.88
C PRO A 31 25.99 -11.71 12.78
N LEU A 32 26.10 -10.42 13.12
CA LEU A 32 26.08 -9.31 12.19
C LEU A 32 27.44 -9.27 11.48
N GLN A 33 27.47 -9.62 10.19
CA GLN A 33 28.63 -9.46 9.33
C GLN A 33 28.63 -8.01 8.82
N GLU A 34 29.61 -7.22 9.24
CA GLU A 34 29.87 -5.87 8.74
C GLU A 34 30.31 -5.96 7.28
N TYR A 35 29.58 -5.29 6.39
CA TYR A 35 30.02 -4.99 5.04
C TYR A 35 30.32 -3.50 5.01
N ASP A 36 31.61 -3.20 5.03
CA ASP A 36 32.17 -1.87 4.82
C ASP A 36 32.20 -1.62 3.31
N SER A 37 31.50 -0.58 2.86
CA SER A 37 31.49 -0.16 1.46
C SER A 37 31.55 1.36 1.42
N ASP A 38 32.77 1.87 1.43
CA ASP A 38 33.12 3.22 0.99
C ASP A 38 32.65 3.40 -0.47
N GLU A 39 31.84 4.43 -0.72
CA GLU A 39 31.80 5.28 -1.94
C GLU A 39 30.81 6.44 -1.69
N ASP A 40 31.19 7.65 -2.10
CA ASP A 40 30.73 8.99 -1.66
C ASP A 40 29.22 9.35 -1.72
N PRO A 41 28.73 10.24 -0.82
CA PRO A 41 27.33 10.67 -0.78
C PRO A 41 27.07 11.93 -1.64
N VAL A 42 26.26 11.79 -2.69
CA VAL A 42 25.65 12.93 -3.37
C VAL A 42 24.53 13.50 -2.51
N TYR A 43 24.83 14.66 -1.92
CA TYR A 43 23.97 15.65 -1.27
C TYR A 43 22.47 15.60 -1.64
N ILE A 44 21.60 15.21 -0.69
CA ILE A 44 20.25 15.79 -0.54
C ILE A 44 19.92 15.95 0.96
N SER A 45 19.96 17.20 1.40
CA SER A 45 19.26 17.84 2.53
C SER A 45 19.07 17.06 3.85
N LYS A 46 19.99 17.31 4.80
CA LYS A 46 19.77 17.07 6.23
C LYS A 46 18.90 18.21 6.79
N HIS A 47 17.66 17.93 7.21
CA HIS A 47 17.01 18.79 8.20
C HIS A 47 17.55 18.44 9.60
N PRO A 48 18.17 19.38 10.33
CA PRO A 48 18.63 19.13 11.69
C PRO A 48 17.42 19.06 12.61
N ARG A 49 17.29 17.95 13.35
CA ARG A 49 16.48 17.88 14.57
C ARG A 49 17.12 18.82 15.60
N SER A 50 16.64 20.06 15.68
CA SER A 50 16.99 20.95 16.79
C SER A 50 16.19 20.55 18.03
N SER A 51 16.87 19.88 18.94
CA SER A 51 16.48 19.79 20.34
C SER A 51 16.84 21.10 21.07
N LEU A 52 15.94 21.51 21.98
CA LEU A 52 16.10 22.43 23.12
C LEU A 52 15.82 23.92 22.89
N ILE A 53 14.58 24.33 23.19
CA ILE A 53 14.34 25.50 24.06
C ILE A 53 13.29 25.11 25.12
N SER A 54 13.74 25.25 26.36
CA SER A 54 13.01 25.23 27.63
C SER A 54 11.87 26.26 27.66
N THR A 55 10.68 25.86 28.09
CA THR A 55 9.91 26.58 29.13
C THR A 55 8.92 25.64 29.84
N SER A 56 9.07 25.54 31.15
CA SER A 56 8.11 24.94 32.07
C SER A 56 6.81 25.75 32.06
N HIS A 57 5.73 25.18 31.51
CA HIS A 57 4.38 25.72 31.68
C HIS A 57 3.60 24.84 32.66
N LYS A 58 3.45 25.36 33.88
CA LYS A 58 2.53 24.88 34.92
C LYS A 58 1.11 24.71 34.35
N PRO A 59 0.31 23.76 34.83
CA PRO A 59 -1.09 23.65 34.45
C PRO A 59 -1.86 24.85 35.02
N PHE A 60 -2.32 25.75 34.14
CA PHE A 60 -3.26 26.80 34.50
C PHE A 60 -4.59 26.18 34.92
N ARG A 61 -5.02 26.47 36.14
CA ARG A 61 -6.42 26.27 36.59
C ARG A 61 -7.33 27.17 35.74
N PRO A 62 -8.53 26.73 35.35
CA PRO A 62 -9.48 27.61 34.69
C PRO A 62 -10.02 28.62 35.70
N VAL A 63 -9.78 29.90 35.45
CA VAL A 63 -10.47 31.01 36.11
C VAL A 63 -11.92 30.97 35.64
N LYS A 64 -12.84 30.80 36.59
CA LYS A 64 -14.27 30.99 36.37
C LYS A 64 -14.51 32.41 35.90
N THR A 65 -14.93 32.55 34.65
CA THR A 65 -15.62 33.75 34.18
C THR A 65 -17.09 33.38 34.11
N ASP A 66 -17.84 33.86 35.09
CA ASP A 66 -19.30 33.90 35.04
C ASP A 66 -19.69 34.91 33.95
N SER A 67 -19.93 34.42 32.75
CA SER A 67 -20.67 35.16 31.73
C SER A 67 -21.88 34.33 31.33
N LYS A 68 -22.99 34.70 31.96
CA LYS A 68 -24.33 34.20 31.69
C LYS A 68 -24.80 34.86 30.39
N ASP A 69 -24.56 34.20 29.26
CA ASP A 69 -25.29 34.48 28.02
C ASP A 69 -25.57 33.19 27.24
N THR A 70 -26.87 32.89 27.16
CA THR A 70 -27.55 32.17 26.07
C THR A 70 -27.07 30.76 25.70
N ASN A 71 -27.85 29.80 26.19
CA ASN A 71 -28.06 28.44 25.68
C ASN A 71 -27.86 28.28 24.16
N GLY A 72 -27.11 27.24 23.75
CA GLY A 72 -27.50 26.46 22.56
C GLY A 72 -26.46 26.19 21.46
N SER A 73 -25.17 26.50 21.60
CA SER A 73 -24.21 26.26 20.48
C SER A 73 -22.80 25.79 20.87
N SER A 74 -22.62 25.11 22.00
CA SER A 74 -21.30 24.57 22.40
C SER A 74 -20.94 23.24 21.71
N GLY A 75 -21.91 22.50 21.14
CA GLY A 75 -21.66 21.19 20.49
C GLY A 75 -21.32 21.25 18.99
N ARG A 76 -21.23 22.43 18.38
CA ARG A 76 -21.06 22.60 16.93
C ARG A 76 -19.62 22.46 16.39
N PRO A 77 -18.55 22.94 17.07
CA PRO A 77 -17.19 22.79 16.54
C PRO A 77 -16.69 21.35 16.61
N ASP A 78 -17.01 20.63 17.69
CA ASP A 78 -16.65 19.20 17.86
C ASP A 78 -17.35 18.31 16.83
N LYS A 79 -18.60 18.61 16.48
CA LYS A 79 -19.31 17.88 15.42
C LYS A 79 -18.66 18.07 14.05
N ARG A 80 -18.26 19.30 13.67
CA ARG A 80 -17.61 19.53 12.36
C ARG A 80 -16.24 18.84 12.28
N ALA A 81 -15.42 18.97 13.33
CA ALA A 81 -14.12 18.29 13.39
C ALA A 81 -14.27 16.76 13.32
N ARG A 82 -15.29 16.19 13.98
CA ARG A 82 -15.59 14.76 13.92
C ARG A 82 -16.11 14.33 12.54
N ASP A 83 -16.95 15.15 11.91
CA ASP A 83 -17.47 14.91 10.56
C ASP A 83 -16.32 14.94 9.53
N GLU A 84 -15.39 15.89 9.65
CA GLU A 84 -14.18 15.98 8.82
C GLU A 84 -13.25 14.77 9.02
N HIS A 85 -12.97 14.39 10.27
CA HIS A 85 -12.18 13.19 10.59
C HIS A 85 -12.82 11.92 9.99
N ASN A 86 -14.15 11.79 10.08
CA ASN A 86 -14.87 10.66 9.49
C ASN A 86 -14.77 10.65 7.97
N GLU A 87 -14.84 11.81 7.32
CA GLU A 87 -14.69 11.90 5.87
C GLU A 87 -13.26 11.57 5.42
N GLN A 88 -12.25 12.01 6.17
CA GLN A 88 -10.87 11.62 5.90
C GLN A 88 -10.68 10.09 5.98
N GLU A 89 -11.23 9.43 7.00
CA GLU A 89 -11.16 7.97 7.11
C GLU A 89 -11.96 7.27 6.00
N ARG A 90 -13.07 7.85 5.52
CA ARG A 90 -13.76 7.35 4.33
C ARG A 90 -12.90 7.50 3.08
N SER A 91 -12.28 8.65 2.86
CA SER A 91 -11.38 8.88 1.72
C SER A 91 -10.23 7.88 1.74
N ARG A 92 -9.56 7.73 2.88
CA ARG A 92 -8.49 6.75 3.09
C ARG A 92 -8.93 5.33 2.72
N ARG A 93 -10.13 4.91 3.12
CA ARG A 93 -10.68 3.59 2.77
C ARG A 93 -11.00 3.44 1.29
N ARG A 94 -11.51 4.51 0.65
CA ARG A 94 -11.77 4.51 -0.81
C ARG A 94 -10.46 4.34 -1.57
N GLU A 95 -9.43 5.10 -1.23
CA GLU A 95 -8.09 4.98 -1.83
C GLU A 95 -7.49 3.59 -1.62
N LEU A 96 -7.58 3.06 -0.40
CA LEU A 96 -7.07 1.72 -0.11
C LEU A 96 -7.79 0.63 -0.93
N ALA A 97 -9.11 0.75 -1.12
CA ALA A 97 -9.85 -0.18 -1.96
C ALA A 97 -9.42 -0.11 -3.43
N VAL A 98 -9.14 1.10 -3.95
CA VAL A 98 -8.60 1.28 -5.31
C VAL A 98 -7.23 0.61 -5.45
N ILE A 99 -6.34 0.77 -4.47
CA ILE A 99 -5.01 0.13 -4.49
C ILE A 99 -5.15 -1.40 -4.55
N TYR A 100 -6.03 -1.99 -3.73
CA TYR A 100 -6.28 -3.43 -3.77
C TYR A 100 -6.83 -3.90 -5.10
N GLU A 101 -7.73 -3.13 -5.71
CA GLU A 101 -8.29 -3.45 -7.01
C GLU A 101 -7.23 -3.40 -8.12
N LEU A 102 -6.36 -2.38 -8.12
CA LEU A 102 -5.26 -2.27 -9.08
C LEU A 102 -4.30 -3.46 -8.99
N ILE A 103 -3.97 -3.88 -7.77
CA ILE A 103 -3.16 -5.09 -7.56
C ILE A 103 -3.91 -6.30 -8.11
N ARG A 104 -5.20 -6.46 -7.77
CA ARG A 104 -6.02 -7.59 -8.23
C ARG A 104 -6.12 -7.67 -9.76
N CYS A 105 -6.23 -6.53 -10.45
CA CYS A 105 -6.26 -6.46 -11.92
C CYS A 105 -4.96 -6.92 -12.60
N SER A 106 -3.84 -6.94 -11.88
CA SER A 106 -2.58 -7.49 -12.40
C SER A 106 -2.51 -9.01 -12.34
N PHE A 107 -3.45 -9.68 -11.67
CA PHE A 107 -3.44 -11.12 -11.53
C PHE A 107 -4.20 -11.82 -12.64
N SER A 108 -3.70 -13.01 -12.97
CA SER A 108 -4.35 -14.03 -13.77
C SER A 108 -4.99 -15.10 -12.87
N ASN A 109 -5.85 -15.95 -13.44
CA ASN A 109 -6.40 -17.08 -12.67
C ASN A 109 -5.33 -18.13 -12.30
N ASP A 110 -4.20 -18.17 -13.02
CA ASP A 110 -3.10 -19.09 -12.72
C ASP A 110 -2.42 -18.72 -11.39
N ASP A 111 -2.45 -17.43 -11.01
CA ASP A 111 -1.87 -16.94 -9.75
C ASP A 111 -2.62 -17.43 -8.52
N LEU A 112 -3.84 -17.96 -8.69
CA LEU A 112 -4.58 -18.59 -7.59
C LEU A 112 -3.84 -19.80 -7.01
N ARG A 113 -2.89 -20.39 -7.76
CA ARG A 113 -2.03 -21.49 -7.28
C ARG A 113 -1.26 -21.14 -6.00
N TYR A 114 -0.98 -19.86 -5.75
CA TYR A 114 -0.27 -19.41 -4.54
C TYR A 114 -1.10 -19.45 -3.25
N LEU A 115 -2.41 -19.68 -3.34
CA LEU A 115 -3.29 -19.82 -2.17
C LEU A 115 -3.41 -21.27 -1.65
N GLY A 116 -2.84 -22.25 -2.35
CA GLY A 116 -2.92 -23.67 -1.99
C GLY A 116 -4.23 -24.34 -2.38
N HIS A 117 -4.30 -25.66 -2.19
CA HIS A 117 -5.33 -26.54 -2.76
C HIS A 117 -6.66 -26.63 -1.97
N CYS A 118 -6.83 -25.83 -0.91
CA CYS A 118 -7.99 -25.94 -0.02
C CYS A 118 -9.07 -24.91 -0.40
N ASN A 119 -10.21 -25.35 -0.96
CA ASN A 119 -11.46 -24.58 -1.18
C ASN A 119 -11.27 -23.06 -1.39
N GLY A 120 -10.29 -22.70 -2.22
CA GLY A 120 -9.91 -21.33 -2.46
C GLY A 120 -10.90 -20.61 -3.38
N PRO A 121 -10.76 -19.29 -3.53
CA PRO A 121 -11.53 -18.55 -4.52
C PRO A 121 -11.28 -19.15 -5.92
N LYS A 122 -12.38 -19.38 -6.66
CA LYS A 122 -12.34 -19.98 -8.00
C LYS A 122 -11.98 -18.98 -9.11
N SER A 123 -11.92 -17.70 -8.77
CA SER A 123 -11.60 -16.61 -9.70
C SER A 123 -10.95 -15.45 -8.95
N VAL A 124 -10.12 -14.69 -9.65
CA VAL A 124 -9.44 -13.49 -9.15
C VAL A 124 -10.43 -12.48 -8.56
N ASP A 125 -11.61 -12.31 -9.17
CA ASP A 125 -12.65 -11.37 -8.71
C ASP A 125 -13.22 -11.69 -7.31
N LYS A 126 -12.99 -12.90 -6.80
CA LYS A 126 -13.49 -13.35 -5.49
C LYS A 126 -12.42 -13.33 -4.41
N LEU A 127 -11.23 -12.79 -4.70
CA LEU A 127 -10.16 -12.66 -3.73
C LEU A 127 -10.54 -11.65 -2.63
N SER A 128 -10.37 -12.07 -1.38
CA SER A 128 -10.37 -11.15 -0.25
C SER A 128 -9.05 -10.34 -0.20
N TYR A 129 -9.06 -9.17 0.44
CA TYR A 129 -7.85 -8.32 0.53
C TYR A 129 -6.61 -9.04 1.10
N PRO A 130 -6.70 -9.88 2.14
CA PRO A 130 -5.54 -10.65 2.59
C PRO A 130 -5.00 -11.60 1.52
N GLN A 131 -5.89 -12.25 0.76
CA GLN A 131 -5.49 -13.15 -0.32
C GLN A 131 -4.82 -12.40 -1.48
N VAL A 132 -5.33 -11.20 -1.82
CA VAL A 132 -4.68 -10.32 -2.81
C VAL A 132 -3.24 -10.03 -2.41
N LEU A 133 -3.01 -9.65 -1.14
CA LEU A 133 -1.66 -9.38 -0.64
C LEU A 133 -0.76 -10.63 -0.61
N GLN A 134 -1.32 -11.78 -0.24
CA GLN A 134 -0.56 -13.02 -0.20
C GLN A 134 -0.06 -13.42 -1.59
N ILE A 135 -0.92 -13.33 -2.61
CA ILE A 135 -0.55 -13.58 -4.00
C ILE A 135 0.49 -12.56 -4.46
N ALA A 136 0.24 -11.26 -4.25
CA ALA A 136 1.17 -10.19 -4.63
C ALA A 136 2.58 -10.40 -4.03
N TYR A 137 2.64 -10.76 -2.76
CA TYR A 137 3.90 -11.03 -2.08
C TYR A 137 4.66 -12.19 -2.72
N GLN A 138 3.95 -13.27 -3.05
CA GLN A 138 4.58 -14.45 -3.63
C GLN A 138 5.07 -14.19 -5.06
N LEU A 139 4.29 -13.45 -5.86
CA LEU A 139 4.70 -12.99 -7.18
C LEU A 139 5.94 -12.11 -7.12
N LEU A 140 5.98 -11.15 -6.19
CA LEU A 140 7.14 -10.29 -6.01
C LEU A 140 8.41 -11.09 -5.67
N ARG A 141 8.28 -12.12 -4.84
CA ARG A 141 9.41 -13.00 -4.48
C ARG A 141 9.90 -13.83 -5.66
N GLU A 142 8.99 -14.33 -6.49
CA GLU A 142 9.33 -15.08 -7.70
C GLU A 142 10.02 -14.17 -8.73
N GLU A 143 9.49 -12.97 -8.96
CA GLU A 143 10.11 -11.98 -9.86
C GLU A 143 11.49 -11.54 -9.37
N GLN A 144 11.67 -11.34 -8.06
CA GLN A 144 12.98 -11.04 -7.50
C GLN A 144 13.99 -12.17 -7.76
N HIS A 145 13.56 -13.42 -7.60
CA HIS A 145 14.40 -14.59 -7.89
C HIS A 145 14.73 -14.67 -9.38
N ASN A 146 13.75 -14.48 -10.25
CA ASN A 146 13.92 -14.49 -11.71
C ASN A 146 14.90 -13.39 -12.16
N LEU A 147 14.82 -12.20 -11.56
CA LEU A 147 15.74 -11.11 -11.84
C LEU A 147 17.19 -11.47 -11.47
N THR A 148 17.40 -12.10 -10.31
CA THR A 148 18.74 -12.57 -9.90
C THR A 148 19.29 -13.63 -10.88
N LEU A 149 18.45 -14.56 -11.33
CA LEU A 149 18.87 -15.55 -12.34
C LEU A 149 19.21 -14.89 -13.68
N PHE A 150 18.41 -13.91 -14.09
CA PHE A 150 18.64 -13.15 -15.31
C PHE A 150 19.97 -12.38 -15.26
N GLU A 151 20.26 -11.69 -14.15
CA GLU A 151 21.53 -10.99 -13.95
C GLU A 151 22.72 -11.94 -14.01
N LYS A 152 22.60 -13.12 -13.41
CA LYS A 152 23.62 -14.16 -13.51
C LYS A 152 23.82 -14.60 -14.96
N SER A 153 22.75 -14.90 -15.69
CA SER A 153 22.83 -15.28 -17.11
C SER A 153 23.47 -14.20 -17.98
N LEU A 154 23.21 -12.92 -17.70
CA LEU A 154 23.88 -11.81 -18.40
C LEU A 154 25.38 -11.78 -18.13
N ASN A 155 25.82 -12.08 -16.91
CA ASN A 155 27.24 -12.16 -16.57
C ASN A 155 27.91 -13.37 -17.22
N ASP A 156 27.24 -14.53 -17.23
CA ASP A 156 27.71 -15.73 -17.90
C ASP A 156 27.88 -15.48 -19.42
N LEU A 157 26.93 -14.80 -20.05
CA LEU A 157 27.03 -14.39 -21.45
C LEU A 157 28.25 -13.50 -21.72
N LYS A 158 28.51 -12.49 -20.89
CA LYS A 158 29.70 -11.62 -21.04
C LYS A 158 30.99 -12.42 -20.90
N LEU A 159 31.02 -13.40 -20.00
CA LEU A 159 32.18 -14.26 -19.81
C LEU A 159 32.41 -15.14 -21.04
N ILE A 160 31.36 -15.74 -21.60
CA ILE A 160 31.44 -16.52 -22.84
C ILE A 160 31.91 -15.64 -24.01
N GLU A 161 31.34 -14.45 -24.18
CA GLU A 161 31.77 -13.50 -25.22
C GLU A 161 33.26 -13.17 -25.11
N LYS A 162 33.79 -13.00 -23.89
CA LYS A 162 35.22 -12.77 -23.65
C LYS A 162 36.09 -13.97 -24.05
N GLU A 163 35.64 -15.19 -23.78
CA GLU A 163 36.36 -16.40 -24.19
C GLU A 163 36.35 -16.60 -25.71
N PHE A 164 35.25 -16.26 -26.39
CA PHE A 164 35.21 -16.23 -27.86
C PHE A 164 36.28 -15.29 -28.43
N VAL A 165 36.35 -14.06 -27.91
CA VAL A 165 37.36 -13.07 -28.32
C VAL A 165 38.77 -13.59 -28.04
N ARG A 166 39.02 -14.20 -26.87
CA ARG A 166 40.33 -14.78 -26.53
C ARG A 166 40.72 -15.90 -27.48
N ALA A 167 39.77 -16.72 -27.91
CA ALA A 167 39.99 -17.81 -28.86
C ALA A 167 40.09 -17.33 -30.32
N GLY A 168 39.93 -16.02 -30.59
CA GLY A 168 39.92 -15.46 -31.95
C GLY A 168 38.65 -15.82 -32.75
N LEU A 169 37.56 -16.17 -32.06
CA LEU A 169 36.28 -16.53 -32.65
C LEU A 169 35.35 -15.29 -32.72
N PRO A 170 34.52 -15.18 -33.77
CA PRO A 170 33.54 -14.10 -33.88
C PRO A 170 32.43 -14.26 -32.84
N VAL A 171 32.05 -13.14 -32.19
CA VAL A 171 30.93 -13.10 -31.24
C VAL A 171 29.60 -13.00 -32.01
N PRO A 172 28.58 -13.83 -31.70
CA PRO A 172 27.26 -13.75 -32.34
C PRO A 172 26.58 -12.39 -32.14
N GLU A 173 25.85 -11.92 -33.15
CA GLU A 173 25.04 -10.70 -33.05
C GLU A 173 23.90 -10.89 -32.04
N ARG A 174 23.70 -9.91 -31.16
CA ARG A 174 22.61 -9.97 -30.17
C ARG A 174 21.25 -9.75 -30.83
N PRO A 175 20.19 -10.44 -30.38
CA PRO A 175 18.83 -10.19 -30.86
C PRO A 175 18.45 -8.71 -30.68
N LYS A 176 17.79 -8.14 -31.69
CA LYS A 176 17.25 -6.78 -31.60
C LYS A 176 16.08 -6.77 -30.61
N CYS A 177 16.32 -6.28 -29.40
CA CYS A 177 15.26 -6.07 -28.43
C CYS A 177 14.45 -4.82 -28.84
N PRO A 178 13.12 -4.91 -29.03
CA PRO A 178 12.31 -3.73 -29.31
C PRO A 178 12.46 -2.73 -28.17
N TYR A 179 12.55 -1.45 -28.52
CA TYR A 179 12.79 -0.42 -27.54
C TYR A 179 11.57 -0.26 -26.63
N ILE A 180 11.80 -0.15 -25.32
CA ILE A 180 10.73 -0.08 -24.31
C ILE A 180 9.72 1.04 -24.62
N LEU A 181 10.19 2.17 -25.17
CA LEU A 181 9.31 3.27 -25.54
C LEU A 181 8.34 2.93 -26.67
N ASP A 182 8.68 2.01 -27.57
CA ASP A 182 7.78 1.59 -28.65
C ASP A 182 6.59 0.80 -28.09
N THR A 183 6.85 -0.07 -27.11
CA THR A 183 5.80 -0.82 -26.41
C THR A 183 4.92 0.13 -25.58
N TYR A 184 5.53 1.07 -24.85
CA TYR A 184 4.77 2.09 -24.10
C TYR A 184 3.90 2.95 -25.02
N ARG A 185 4.45 3.41 -26.16
CA ARG A 185 3.69 4.20 -27.15
C ARG A 185 2.46 3.44 -27.65
N LYS A 186 2.61 2.15 -27.96
CA LYS A 186 1.50 1.28 -28.39
C LYS A 186 0.44 1.14 -27.30
N MET A 187 0.84 0.95 -26.04
CA MET A 187 -0.10 0.85 -24.93
C MET A 187 -0.88 2.15 -24.69
N VAL A 188 -0.20 3.31 -24.71
CA VAL A 188 -0.87 4.61 -24.58
C VAL A 188 -1.91 4.80 -25.68
N GLN A 189 -1.54 4.53 -26.93
CA GLN A 189 -2.46 4.62 -28.07
C GLN A 189 -3.67 3.68 -27.90
N LEU A 190 -3.45 2.46 -27.40
CA LEU A 190 -4.51 1.50 -27.14
C LEU A 190 -5.49 2.02 -26.07
N VAL A 191 -4.97 2.55 -24.97
CA VAL A 191 -5.78 3.12 -23.88
C VAL A 191 -6.56 4.33 -24.37
N ASP A 192 -5.92 5.24 -25.12
CA ASP A 192 -6.59 6.41 -25.70
C ASP A 192 -7.72 6.00 -26.66
N ASN A 193 -7.50 4.97 -27.48
CA ASN A 193 -8.52 4.41 -28.36
C ASN A 193 -9.72 3.87 -27.55
N LEU A 194 -9.45 3.05 -26.55
CA LEU A 194 -10.48 2.50 -25.65
C LEU A 194 -11.30 3.60 -24.97
N LEU A 195 -10.64 4.62 -24.42
CA LEU A 195 -11.32 5.75 -23.78
C LEU A 195 -12.15 6.56 -24.77
N ARG A 196 -11.69 6.73 -26.02
CA ARG A 196 -12.48 7.38 -27.08
C ARG A 196 -13.72 6.56 -27.43
N HIS A 197 -13.58 5.24 -27.56
CA HIS A 197 -14.71 4.35 -27.83
C HIS A 197 -15.74 4.37 -26.70
N ASP A 198 -15.30 4.27 -25.44
CA ASP A 198 -16.19 4.33 -24.27
C ASP A 198 -16.96 5.66 -24.20
N LYS A 199 -16.29 6.80 -24.49
CA LYS A 199 -16.98 8.09 -24.59
C LYS A 199 -18.03 8.10 -25.70
N LEU A 200 -17.70 7.60 -26.88
CA LEU A 200 -18.62 7.56 -28.03
C LEU A 200 -19.85 6.69 -27.74
N GLU A 201 -19.68 5.52 -27.13
CA GLU A 201 -20.77 4.62 -26.76
C GLU A 201 -21.69 5.25 -25.69
N LYS A 202 -21.13 5.97 -24.71
CA LYS A 202 -21.91 6.73 -23.72
C LYS A 202 -22.74 7.86 -24.34
N THR A 203 -22.26 8.50 -25.40
CA THR A 203 -23.05 9.48 -26.17
C THR A 203 -24.12 8.87 -27.07
N LYS A 204 -23.97 7.61 -27.52
CA LYS A 204 -24.98 6.92 -28.36
C LYS A 204 -26.14 6.33 -27.55
N GLN A 205 -25.93 6.05 -26.25
CA GLN A 205 -26.96 5.51 -25.36
C GLN A 205 -27.95 6.56 -24.80
N LEU A 206 -27.89 7.82 -25.27
CA LEU A 206 -28.90 8.84 -25.02
C LEU A 206 -29.73 9.11 -26.29
N PRO A 207 -30.74 8.28 -26.62
CA PRO A 207 -31.90 8.74 -27.35
C PRO A 207 -32.93 9.31 -26.37
N CYS A 208 -33.64 10.34 -26.85
CA CYS A 208 -34.68 11.12 -26.17
C CYS A 208 -35.79 10.28 -25.55
#